data_AF-A0A7T8H087-F1
#
_entry.id   AF-A0A7T8H087-F1
#
_cell.length_a   1.000
_cell.length_b   1.000
_cell.length_c   1.000
_cell.angle_alpha   90.00
_cell.angle_beta   90.00
_cell.angle_gamma   90.00
#
_symmetry.space_group_name_H-M   'P 1'
#
loop_
_entity.id
_entity.type
_entity.pdbx_description
1 polymer ?
#
loop_
_entity_poly.entity_id
_entity_poly.type
_entity_poly.pdbx_seq_one_letter_code
_entity_poly.pdbx_strand_id
1 'polypeptide(L)'
;SFCSLDCSGIRRRPVCGSDGRTIPHAKNLKVGHRGECLTGKDRCGQERATAQENNSQSGIDIFVPECTPSGAYVSVQCHYGTGYCWCVNEMGKPVPGSSVRYKKPNAIKKVRGSSYL
;
A
#
# COMPACT_ATOMS: atom_id res chain seq x y z
N SER A 1 -48.12 -10.25 -2.92
CA SER A 1 -46.87 -10.17 -3.70
C SER A 1 -45.69 -10.46 -2.79
N PHE A 2 -45.12 -11.67 -2.87
CA PHE A 2 -43.90 -12.02 -2.15
C PHE A 2 -42.69 -11.53 -2.97
N CYS A 3 -41.92 -10.61 -2.42
CA CYS A 3 -40.62 -10.26 -2.98
C CYS A 3 -39.62 -11.32 -2.50
N SER A 4 -39.41 -12.38 -3.29
CA SER A 4 -38.33 -13.33 -3.03
C SER A 4 -37.00 -12.64 -3.32
N LEU A 5 -36.34 -12.19 -2.26
CA LEU A 5 -34.95 -11.74 -2.24
C LEU A 5 -34.02 -12.93 -2.46
N ASP A 6 -34.09 -13.58 -3.62
CA ASP A 6 -32.98 -14.42 -4.05
C ASP A 6 -31.94 -13.54 -4.74
N CYS A 7 -31.22 -12.78 -3.91
CA CYS A 7 -30.06 -11.98 -4.32
C CYS A 7 -28.79 -12.83 -4.49
N SER A 8 -28.93 -14.16 -4.60
CA SER A 8 -27.80 -15.10 -4.69
C SER A 8 -26.96 -14.97 -5.97
N GLY A 9 -27.39 -14.13 -6.93
CA GLY A 9 -26.67 -13.85 -8.18
C GLY A 9 -26.01 -12.46 -8.31
N ILE A 10 -26.35 -11.49 -7.47
CA ILE A 10 -25.74 -10.15 -7.54
C ILE A 10 -24.60 -10.10 -6.52
N ARG A 11 -23.43 -10.61 -6.92
CA ARG A 11 -22.18 -10.29 -6.21
C ARG A 11 -21.95 -8.78 -6.36
N ARG A 12 -22.49 -7.99 -5.43
CA ARG A 12 -22.21 -6.55 -5.37
C ARG A 12 -20.70 -6.39 -5.27
N ARG A 13 -20.10 -5.84 -6.32
CA ARG A 13 -18.65 -5.70 -6.40
C ARG A 13 -18.20 -4.84 -5.21
N PRO A 14 -17.24 -5.33 -4.40
CA PRO A 14 -16.74 -4.54 -3.28
C PRO A 14 -16.11 -3.25 -3.78
N VAL A 15 -15.93 -2.29 -2.88
CA VAL A 15 -15.19 -1.06 -3.17
C VAL A 15 -14.01 -0.92 -2.24
N CYS A 16 -12.94 -0.30 -2.72
CA CYS A 16 -11.83 0.08 -1.87
C CYS A 16 -12.07 1.49 -1.36
N GLY A 17 -12.18 1.64 -0.03
CA GLY A 17 -12.20 2.93 0.62
C GLY A 17 -10.85 3.63 0.51
N SER A 18 -10.85 4.96 0.65
CA SER A 18 -9.60 5.74 0.73
C SER A 18 -8.73 5.38 1.94
N ASP A 19 -9.29 4.68 2.94
CA ASP A 19 -8.58 4.14 4.09
C ASP A 19 -7.91 2.78 3.81
N GLY A 20 -8.02 2.27 2.58
CA GLY A 20 -7.49 0.97 2.19
C GLY A 20 -8.28 -0.22 2.74
N ARG A 21 -9.53 0.00 3.19
CA ARG A 21 -10.45 -1.08 3.57
C ARG A 21 -11.38 -1.43 2.41
N THR A 22 -11.44 -2.73 2.10
CA THR A 22 -12.44 -3.27 1.19
C THR A 22 -13.80 -3.29 1.88
N ILE A 23 -14.77 -2.58 1.32
CA ILE A 23 -16.12 -2.49 1.88
C ILE A 23 -17.09 -3.22 0.94
N PRO A 24 -17.83 -4.23 1.44
CA PRO A 24 -18.76 -5.02 0.63
C PRO A 24 -20.01 -4.21 0.23
N HIS A 25 -20.41 -3.23 1.05
CA HIS A 25 -21.57 -2.38 0.83
C HIS A 25 -21.26 -0.92 1.15
N ALA A 26 -20.93 -0.12 0.14
CA ALA A 26 -20.81 1.31 0.31
C ALA A 26 -22.18 2.00 0.21
N LYS A 27 -22.71 2.46 1.34
CA LYS A 27 -23.64 3.58 1.39
C LYS A 27 -22.89 4.74 2.03
N ASN A 28 -22.79 5.87 1.31
CA ASN A 28 -22.19 7.12 1.79
C ASN A 28 -20.70 7.03 2.22
N LEU A 29 -19.85 6.38 1.42
CA LEU A 29 -18.40 6.31 1.66
C LEU A 29 -17.59 6.97 0.53
N LYS A 30 -16.46 7.59 0.88
CA LYS A 30 -15.47 8.08 -0.08
C LYS A 30 -14.75 6.88 -0.71
N VAL A 31 -15.23 6.51 -1.90
CA VAL A 31 -14.68 5.42 -2.69
C VAL A 31 -13.35 5.88 -3.28
N GLY A 32 -12.26 5.15 -2.98
CA GLY A 32 -10.98 5.33 -3.65
C GLY A 32 -11.03 4.72 -5.05
N HIS A 33 -11.43 3.45 -5.15
CA HIS A 33 -11.74 2.80 -6.43
C HIS A 33 -12.78 1.67 -6.27
N ARG A 34 -13.44 1.29 -7.38
CA ARG A 34 -14.32 0.11 -7.40
C ARG A 34 -13.46 -1.16 -7.45
N GLY A 35 -13.89 -2.22 -6.76
CA GLY A 35 -13.14 -3.47 -6.60
C GLY A 35 -12.62 -3.69 -5.18
N GLU A 36 -11.97 -4.83 -4.97
CA GLU A 36 -11.26 -5.11 -3.72
C GLU A 36 -10.06 -4.18 -3.58
N CYS A 37 -9.72 -3.78 -2.35
CA CYS A 37 -8.46 -3.08 -2.16
C CYS A 37 -7.30 -3.94 -2.62
N LEU A 38 -6.41 -3.30 -3.37
CA LEU A 38 -5.14 -3.89 -3.76
C LEU A 38 -4.41 -4.40 -2.52
N THR A 39 -3.88 -5.61 -2.61
CA THR A 39 -3.01 -6.14 -1.56
C THR A 39 -1.72 -5.33 -1.53
N GLY A 40 -0.93 -5.43 -0.45
CA GLY A 40 0.38 -4.78 -0.39
C GLY A 40 1.29 -5.09 -1.59
N LYS A 41 1.06 -6.24 -2.25
CA LYS A 41 1.72 -6.68 -3.47
C LYS A 41 1.27 -5.93 -4.74
N ASP A 42 0.07 -5.38 -4.78
CA ASP A 42 -0.44 -4.66 -5.96
C ASP A 42 -0.41 -3.14 -5.76
N ARG A 43 -0.30 -2.68 -4.50
CA ARG A 43 -0.28 -1.26 -4.13
C ARG A 43 1.00 -0.52 -4.51
N CYS A 44 2.16 -1.17 -4.40
CA CYS A 44 3.43 -0.48 -4.63
C CYS A 44 3.51 0.10 -6.04
N GLY A 45 3.07 -0.66 -7.05
CA GLY A 45 3.06 -0.22 -8.44
C GLY A 45 2.18 1.02 -8.67
N GLN A 46 0.98 1.03 -8.07
CA GLN A 46 0.07 2.18 -8.15
C GLN A 46 0.65 3.41 -7.46
N GLU A 47 1.15 3.26 -6.23
CA GLU A 47 1.76 4.35 -5.47
C GLU A 47 3.02 4.90 -6.18
N ARG A 48 3.82 4.01 -6.80
CA ARG A 48 4.97 4.39 -7.63
C ARG A 48 4.55 5.24 -8.83
N ALA A 49 3.54 4.81 -9.58
CA ALA A 49 3.06 5.55 -10.75
C ALA A 49 2.53 6.94 -10.35
N THR A 50 1.71 7.02 -9.30
CA THR A 50 1.20 8.31 -8.79
C THR A 50 2.33 9.23 -8.31
N ALA A 51 3.32 8.70 -7.59
CA ALA A 51 4.45 9.49 -7.14
C ALA A 51 5.31 10.02 -8.29
N GLN A 52 5.51 9.24 -9.35
CA GLN A 52 6.25 9.66 -10.55
C GLN A 52 5.54 10.79 -11.31
N GLU A 53 4.22 10.68 -11.46
CA GLU A 53 3.38 11.72 -12.05
C GLU A 53 3.51 13.03 -11.24
N ASN A 54 3.38 12.95 -9.92
CA ASN A 54 3.47 14.12 -9.04
C ASN A 54 4.84 14.81 -9.07
N ASN A 55 5.94 14.03 -9.11
CA ASN A 55 7.29 14.58 -9.28
C ASN A 55 7.41 15.38 -10.59
N SER A 56 6.84 14.85 -11.67
CA SER A 56 6.88 15.48 -13.00
C SER A 56 6.11 16.79 -13.05
N GLN A 57 5.04 16.91 -12.25
CA GLN A 57 4.18 18.09 -12.24
C GLN A 57 4.61 19.16 -11.21
N SER A 58 5.15 18.76 -10.06
CA SER A 58 5.35 19.67 -8.92
C SER A 58 6.77 20.25 -8.83
N GLY A 59 7.76 19.64 -9.49
CA GLY A 59 9.17 20.05 -9.37
C GLY A 59 9.77 19.85 -7.96
N ILE A 60 9.04 19.17 -7.07
CA ILE A 60 9.47 18.81 -5.71
C ILE A 60 9.90 17.34 -5.75
N ASP A 61 11.01 17.02 -5.10
CA ASP A 61 11.46 15.63 -4.89
C ASP A 61 10.50 14.92 -3.93
N ILE A 62 9.56 14.19 -4.50
CA ILE A 62 8.56 13.39 -3.80
C ILE A 62 9.05 11.95 -3.77
N PHE A 63 8.96 11.31 -2.60
CA PHE A 63 9.33 9.92 -2.43
C PHE A 63 8.59 9.00 -3.43
N VAL A 64 9.37 8.26 -4.22
CA VAL A 64 8.87 7.22 -5.13
C VAL A 64 9.21 5.85 -4.55
N PRO A 65 8.21 5.00 -4.24
CA PRO A 65 8.48 3.68 -3.69
C PRO A 65 9.18 2.75 -4.70
N GLU A 66 10.14 1.97 -4.19
CA GLU A 66 10.74 0.84 -4.88
C GLU A 66 9.88 -0.42 -4.71
N CYS A 67 9.66 -1.13 -5.81
CA CYS A 67 8.84 -2.34 -5.87
C CYS A 67 9.68 -3.50 -6.41
N THR A 68 9.47 -4.69 -5.84
CA THR A 68 9.96 -5.96 -6.39
C THR A 68 9.27 -6.28 -7.71
N PRO A 69 9.82 -7.18 -8.56
CA PRO A 69 9.17 -7.63 -9.79
C PRO A 69 7.79 -8.27 -9.56
N SER A 70 7.56 -8.78 -8.34
CA SER A 70 6.28 -9.35 -7.94
C SER A 70 5.22 -8.30 -7.61
N GLY A 71 5.58 -7.01 -7.59
CA GLY A 71 4.72 -5.89 -7.20
C GLY A 71 4.79 -5.52 -5.73
N ALA A 72 5.33 -6.37 -4.84
CA ALA A 72 5.49 -6.04 -3.42
C ALA A 72 6.53 -4.94 -3.19
N TYR A 73 6.40 -4.17 -2.11
CA TYR A 73 7.42 -3.20 -1.69
C TYR A 73 8.76 -3.89 -1.42
N VAL A 74 9.85 -3.24 -1.81
CA VAL A 74 11.19 -3.64 -1.33
C VAL A 74 11.22 -3.40 0.18
N SER A 75 11.79 -4.34 0.95
CA SER A 75 11.75 -4.30 2.41
C SER A 75 12.48 -3.09 3.01
N VAL A 76 13.38 -2.47 2.24
CA VAL A 76 14.04 -1.20 2.55
C VAL A 76 13.68 -0.21 1.46
N GLN A 77 13.07 0.90 1.84
CA GLN A 77 12.79 2.03 0.96
C GLN A 77 13.78 3.15 1.24
N CYS A 78 14.15 3.90 0.21
CA CYS A 78 15.05 5.05 0.31
C CYS A 78 14.47 6.27 -0.41
N HIS A 79 14.52 7.43 0.23
CA HIS A 79 14.24 8.72 -0.38
C HIS A 79 15.55 9.45 -0.64
N TYR A 80 16.12 9.24 -1.81
CA TYR A 80 17.49 9.63 -2.12
C TYR A 80 17.75 11.15 -2.00
N GLY A 81 16.82 12.03 -2.37
CA GLY A 81 17.07 13.48 -2.22
C GLY A 81 17.03 13.98 -0.78
N THR A 82 16.41 13.25 0.15
CA THR A 82 16.55 13.54 1.60
C THR A 82 17.69 12.76 2.26
N GLY A 83 18.17 11.70 1.61
CA GLY A 83 19.17 10.77 2.13
C GLY A 83 18.66 9.80 3.19
N TYR A 84 17.35 9.69 3.42
CA TYR A 84 16.78 8.75 4.40
C TYR A 84 16.44 7.40 3.78
N CYS A 85 16.66 6.33 4.52
CA CYS A 85 16.17 4.99 4.22
C CYS A 85 15.49 4.39 5.45
N TRP A 86 14.48 3.53 5.25
CA TRP A 86 13.74 2.89 6.33
C TRP A 86 13.27 1.48 5.92
N CYS A 87 13.03 0.62 6.90
CA CYS A 87 12.38 -0.66 6.66
C CYS A 87 10.87 -0.47 6.51
N VAL A 88 10.21 -1.27 5.68
CA VAL A 88 8.76 -1.27 5.52
C VAL A 88 8.14 -2.64 5.76
N ASN A 89 6.86 -2.66 6.12
CA ASN A 89 6.06 -3.88 6.16
C ASN A 89 5.48 -4.24 4.77
N GLU A 90 4.70 -5.32 4.69
CA GLU A 90 4.09 -5.79 3.43
C GLU A 90 3.16 -4.77 2.77
N MET A 91 2.63 -3.81 3.53
CA MET A 91 1.80 -2.69 3.03
C MET A 91 2.61 -1.43 2.70
N GLY A 92 3.94 -1.50 2.72
CA GLY A 92 4.82 -0.35 2.45
C GLY A 92 4.90 0.65 3.60
N LYS A 93 4.32 0.37 4.78
CA LYS A 93 4.37 1.29 5.92
C LYS A 93 5.73 1.22 6.63
N PRO A 94 6.34 2.36 7.01
CA PRO A 94 7.60 2.38 7.75
C PRO A 94 7.53 1.60 9.06
N VAL A 95 8.58 0.83 9.35
CA VAL A 95 8.78 0.18 10.64
C VAL A 95 9.32 1.23 11.63
N PRO A 96 8.69 1.44 12.80
CA PRO A 96 9.17 2.39 13.79
C PRO A 96 10.64 2.15 14.18
N GLY A 97 11.42 3.22 14.31
CA GLY A 97 12.84 3.16 14.68
C GLY A 97 13.81 2.67 13.59
N SER A 98 13.32 2.35 12.38
CA SER A 98 14.18 1.85 11.30
C SER A 98 14.77 2.93 10.38
N SER A 99 14.34 4.19 10.55
CA SER A 99 14.80 5.29 9.69
C SER A 99 16.24 5.68 10.00
N VAL A 100 17.08 5.69 8.98
CA VAL A 100 18.49 6.07 9.05
C VAL A 100 18.82 7.04 7.93
N ARG A 101 19.77 7.95 8.18
CA ARG A 101 20.22 8.94 7.20
C ARG A 101 21.60 8.55 6.65
N TYR A 102 21.76 8.66 5.33
CA TYR A 102 22.98 8.35 4.58
C TYR A 102 23.50 6.91 4.77
N LYS A 103 22.61 5.99 5.19
CA LYS A 103 22.88 4.57 5.40
C LYS A 103 21.67 3.76 4.97
N LYS A 104 21.85 2.46 4.72
CA LYS A 104 20.74 1.51 4.55
C LYS A 104 20.53 0.73 5.84
N PRO A 105 19.29 0.66 6.38
CA PRO A 105 19.00 -0.18 7.53
C PRO A 105 19.08 -1.65 7.12
N ASN A 106 19.48 -2.50 8.06
CA ASN A 106 19.42 -3.95 7.86
C ASN A 106 17.97 -4.40 7.95
N ALA A 107 17.40 -4.88 6.84
CA ALA A 107 16.11 -5.54 6.88
C ALA A 107 16.27 -6.90 7.59
N ILE A 108 15.92 -6.95 8.87
CA ILE A 108 15.75 -8.22 9.56
C ILE A 108 14.53 -8.87 8.90
N LYS A 109 14.73 -9.91 8.08
CA LYS A 109 13.62 -10.74 7.61
C LYS A 109 12.93 -11.25 8.87
N LYS A 110 11.65 -10.93 9.08
CA LYS A 110 10.86 -11.58 10.14
C LYS A 110 10.88 -13.08 9.85
N VAL A 111 11.72 -13.82 10.57
CA VAL A 111 11.61 -15.28 10.63
C VAL A 111 10.27 -15.55 11.32
N ARG A 112 9.38 -16.33 10.68
CA ARG A 112 8.10 -16.72 11.31
C ARG A 112 8.41 -17.32 12.69
N GLY A 113 8.00 -16.64 13.76
CA GLY A 113 8.09 -17.15 15.13
C GLY A 113 9.00 -16.43 16.12
N SER A 114 9.71 -15.35 15.77
CA SER A 114 10.54 -14.64 16.77
C SER A 114 9.74 -13.57 17.51
N SER A 115 9.25 -13.91 18.71
CA SER A 115 8.91 -12.90 19.73
C SER A 115 10.17 -12.16 20.14
N TYR A 116 10.09 -10.83 20.19
CA TYR A 116 11.14 -9.98 20.73
C TYR A 116 11.28 -10.29 22.24
N LEU A 117 12.48 -10.70 22.68
CA LEU A 117 12.89 -10.60 24.09
C LEU A 117 13.31 -9.16 24.37
#